data_AF-A0A5N5X720-F1
#
_entry.id   AF-A0A5N5X720-F1
#
_cell.length_a   1.000
_cell.length_b   1.000
_cell.length_c   1.000
_cell.angle_alpha   90.00
_cell.angle_beta   90.00
_cell.angle_gamma   90.00
#
_symmetry.space_group_name_H-M   'P 1'
#
loop_
_entity.id
_entity.type
_entity.pdbx_description
1 polymer ?
#
loop_
_entity_poly.entity_id
_entity_poly.type
_entity_poly.pdbx_seq_one_letter_code
_entity_poly.pdbx_strand_id
1 'polypeptide(L)'
;MSQSLDIQAMNQLQSQQSKLLDKIDGLRAIGVGTLVELPQLIVCGNQSSGKSSVLEAISRVRFPAKSNVCTRFTTEVILRRNHQSKIKVSIEPDMSRTNDEERQNLCNFTVDAVPNGLDLPAQIERAKTCMGIHDGGSTNSRFSDDVLKVEIWGPDKPELTLVDLPGLYYSTRSDQGEQGIRTVRGLTGKYMKNTRSIILAVISAKTDYHLQEVLNIVERFDPKRERTLGIITQPDILEADSEEESNYLQFMRNKKVSLRLGWHALRNRSFETRDIPDKACDQKEKEFFEQGRWTTISRDCVGIESLRRRMSSILLRHVQRNLPGLIADIRDKISDCQQSLSRLGSARSTLQQQRGYLLNISSSFERITSQALNGMNADESFGGFGEDTQGTHDFRRLRAVIRELNECFADGMGLRGGRRIIKGLDAQEHDLEKECNANQLLVGSMFRDQSKPCEEIAQLHLMNAWQLVRYFVCLLLHSLADEHTYSLLLGTILAPKLERMKADLMNKLEELTAYTKRGHPLPGARTDRQLAALKRSLGLPRTILGFADGSQKTLNAEDLEKAASELQSSRDQFAAAEVIDQMQAYYNHIFTGQTVNNMDDRQIRELAAEPPHIRTDRERLNQELVPTAPADVW
;
A
#
# COMPACT_ATOMS: atom_id res chain seq x y z
N MET A 1 -20.19 -5.60 50.84
CA MET A 1 -19.18 -4.64 51.33
C MET A 1 -17.86 -4.70 50.56
N SER A 2 -17.45 -5.81 49.92
CA SER A 2 -16.23 -5.83 49.05
C SER A 2 -16.41 -5.00 47.78
N GLN A 3 -17.56 -5.11 47.09
CA GLN A 3 -17.85 -4.37 45.85
C GLN A 3 -17.73 -2.84 46.01
N SER A 4 -18.16 -2.26 47.13
CA SER A 4 -18.05 -0.81 47.38
C SER A 4 -16.60 -0.32 47.53
N LEU A 5 -15.69 -1.20 47.93
CA LEU A 5 -14.28 -0.89 48.17
C LEU A 5 -13.44 -1.03 46.90
N ASP A 6 -13.80 -2.00 46.03
CA ASP A 6 -13.23 -2.08 44.67
C ASP A 6 -13.58 -0.82 43.88
N ILE A 7 -14.83 -0.33 44.00
CA ILE A 7 -15.27 0.93 43.42
C ILE A 7 -14.42 2.11 43.93
N GLN A 8 -14.15 2.19 45.24
CA GLN A 8 -13.32 3.27 45.80
C GLN A 8 -11.87 3.22 45.29
N ALA A 9 -11.27 2.03 45.19
CA ALA A 9 -9.92 1.86 44.64
C ALA A 9 -9.85 2.21 43.15
N MET A 10 -10.86 1.85 42.37
CA MET A 10 -10.94 2.23 40.95
C MET A 10 -11.19 3.73 40.77
N ASN A 11 -12.02 4.34 41.63
CA ASN A 11 -12.23 5.79 41.63
C ASN A 11 -10.94 6.58 41.97
N GLN A 12 -10.06 6.03 42.82
CA GLN A 12 -8.76 6.63 43.12
C GLN A 12 -7.81 6.62 41.91
N LEU A 13 -7.90 5.62 41.03
CA LEU A 13 -7.21 5.62 39.74
C LEU A 13 -7.83 6.62 38.73
N GLN A 14 -9.05 7.11 38.97
CA GLN A 14 -9.82 7.99 38.08
C GLN A 14 -9.83 9.48 38.50
N SER A 15 -8.95 9.94 39.39
CA SER A 15 -9.01 11.32 39.94
C SER A 15 -9.15 12.41 38.86
N GLN A 16 -10.21 13.25 38.93
CA GLN A 16 -10.55 14.51 38.19
C GLN A 16 -10.06 14.77 36.74
N GLN A 17 -9.40 13.82 36.09
CA GLN A 17 -8.70 13.90 34.81
C GLN A 17 -9.46 13.10 33.73
N SER A 18 -10.76 12.87 33.97
CA SER A 18 -11.65 11.96 33.25
C SER A 18 -11.66 12.20 31.75
N LYS A 19 -11.87 13.45 31.29
CA LYS A 19 -12.21 13.70 29.88
C LYS A 19 -11.14 13.30 28.86
N LEU A 20 -9.86 13.46 29.19
CA LEU A 20 -8.78 13.16 28.23
C LEU A 20 -8.49 11.67 28.16
N LEU A 21 -8.45 11.01 29.33
CA LEU A 21 -8.36 9.56 29.40
C LEU A 21 -9.58 8.96 28.69
N ASP A 22 -10.80 9.40 29.02
CA ASP A 22 -12.06 8.98 28.36
C ASP A 22 -12.04 9.15 26.82
N LYS A 23 -11.23 10.09 26.27
CA LYS A 23 -11.07 10.25 24.81
C LYS A 23 -10.09 9.26 24.20
N ILE A 24 -8.98 8.97 24.88
CA ILE A 24 -8.01 7.95 24.45
C ILE A 24 -8.62 6.56 24.54
N ASP A 25 -9.42 6.39 25.56
CA ASP A 25 -10.32 5.28 25.79
C ASP A 25 -11.29 5.10 24.62
N GLY A 26 -11.96 6.17 24.20
CA GLY A 26 -12.73 6.18 22.95
C GLY A 26 -11.91 5.77 21.72
N LEU A 27 -10.64 6.21 21.59
CA LEU A 27 -9.76 5.78 20.51
C LEU A 27 -9.45 4.27 20.59
N ARG A 28 -9.29 3.71 21.80
CA ARG A 28 -9.11 2.27 22.01
C ARG A 28 -10.35 1.50 21.58
N ALA A 29 -11.54 1.96 21.96
CA ALA A 29 -12.81 1.31 21.62
C ALA A 29 -13.07 1.26 20.11
N ILE A 30 -12.60 2.26 19.37
CA ILE A 30 -12.69 2.32 17.91
C ILE A 30 -11.65 1.41 17.23
N GLY A 31 -10.68 0.86 17.96
CA GLY A 31 -9.67 -0.04 17.39
C GLY A 31 -8.40 0.66 16.91
N VAL A 32 -8.22 1.96 17.20
CA VAL A 32 -6.98 2.70 16.83
C VAL A 32 -5.73 2.08 17.47
N GLY A 33 -5.89 1.33 18.56
CA GLY A 33 -4.79 0.63 19.23
C GLY A 33 -4.05 -0.42 18.37
N THR A 34 -4.67 -0.94 17.30
CA THR A 34 -3.99 -1.83 16.34
C THR A 34 -3.18 -1.04 15.31
N LEU A 35 -3.58 0.20 15.06
CA LEU A 35 -2.93 1.11 14.12
C LEU A 35 -1.82 1.89 14.79
N VAL A 36 -2.01 2.37 16.03
CA VAL A 36 -1.00 3.16 16.74
C VAL A 36 -0.89 2.71 18.19
N GLU A 37 0.35 2.67 18.68
CA GLU A 37 0.65 2.29 20.06
C GLU A 37 0.09 3.31 21.06
N LEU A 38 -0.72 2.83 22.01
CA LEU A 38 -1.35 3.68 23.01
C LEU A 38 -0.70 3.51 24.39
N PRO A 39 -0.75 4.52 25.28
CA PRO A 39 -0.03 4.49 26.54
C PRO A 39 -0.43 3.33 27.46
N GLN A 40 0.55 2.58 27.94
CA GLN A 40 0.38 1.40 28.78
C GLN A 40 1.36 1.38 29.96
N LEU A 41 1.08 0.56 30.96
CA LEU A 41 1.95 0.36 32.12
C LEU A 41 2.63 -1.00 32.01
N ILE A 42 3.96 -1.01 32.07
CA ILE A 42 4.74 -2.24 32.02
C ILE A 42 5.33 -2.48 33.40
N VAL A 43 5.05 -3.65 33.97
CA VAL A 43 5.64 -4.10 35.23
C VAL A 43 6.79 -5.03 34.94
N CYS A 44 7.98 -4.66 35.42
CA CYS A 44 9.21 -5.40 35.19
C CYS A 44 10.06 -5.46 36.46
N GLY A 45 10.90 -6.48 36.60
CA GLY A 45 11.60 -6.76 37.84
C GLY A 45 12.12 -8.18 37.90
N ASN A 46 13.06 -8.43 38.81
CA ASN A 46 13.62 -9.76 39.02
C ASN A 46 12.53 -10.81 39.34
N GLN A 47 12.87 -12.08 39.15
CA GLN A 47 12.06 -13.18 39.65
C GLN A 47 11.80 -12.99 41.15
N SER A 48 10.55 -13.21 41.58
CA SER A 48 10.13 -13.05 42.99
C SER A 48 10.25 -11.64 43.58
N SER A 49 10.43 -10.59 42.76
CA SER A 49 10.47 -9.19 43.26
C SER A 49 9.09 -8.61 43.66
N GLY A 50 8.02 -9.39 43.54
CA GLY A 50 6.66 -8.94 43.89
C GLY A 50 5.89 -8.25 42.76
N LYS A 51 6.30 -8.39 41.49
CA LYS A 51 5.60 -7.84 40.31
C LYS A 51 4.09 -8.13 40.30
N SER A 52 3.72 -9.42 40.41
CA SER A 52 2.32 -9.84 40.41
C SER A 52 1.57 -9.24 41.60
N SER A 53 2.19 -9.12 42.78
CA SER A 53 1.57 -8.46 43.93
C SER A 53 1.32 -6.96 43.69
N VAL A 54 2.22 -6.27 42.99
CA VAL A 54 2.02 -4.87 42.59
C VAL A 54 0.83 -4.77 41.62
N LEU A 55 0.73 -5.68 40.66
CA LEU A 55 -0.39 -5.74 39.72
C LEU A 55 -1.72 -6.08 40.41
N GLU A 56 -1.74 -7.03 41.33
CA GLU A 56 -2.90 -7.33 42.18
C GLU A 56 -3.33 -6.10 42.96
N ALA A 57 -2.36 -5.39 43.54
CA ALA A 57 -2.64 -4.20 44.30
C ALA A 57 -3.21 -3.09 43.42
N ILE A 58 -2.76 -2.92 42.18
CA ILE A 58 -3.28 -1.88 41.28
C ILE A 58 -4.65 -2.27 40.70
N SER A 59 -4.77 -3.49 40.18
CA SER A 59 -5.94 -3.96 39.43
C SER A 59 -7.05 -4.56 40.28
N ARG A 60 -6.76 -4.94 41.54
CA ARG A 60 -7.60 -5.78 42.43
C ARG A 60 -7.95 -7.16 41.84
N VAL A 61 -7.27 -7.57 40.76
CA VAL A 61 -7.39 -8.91 40.16
C VAL A 61 -6.40 -9.83 40.84
N ARG A 62 -6.82 -11.03 41.25
CA ARG A 62 -5.94 -12.02 41.91
C ARG A 62 -5.15 -12.83 40.87
N PHE A 63 -3.83 -12.84 41.01
CA PHE A 63 -2.92 -13.64 40.19
C PHE A 63 -2.48 -14.89 40.97
N PRO A 64 -2.13 -16.00 40.30
CA PRO A 64 -1.65 -17.20 40.98
C PRO A 64 -0.33 -16.93 41.72
N ALA A 65 -0.35 -17.10 43.04
CA ALA A 65 0.77 -16.79 43.94
C ALA A 65 1.69 -17.99 44.27
N LYS A 66 1.61 -19.12 43.53
CA LYS A 66 2.41 -20.33 43.86
C LYS A 66 3.89 -20.06 43.63
N SER A 67 4.71 -20.30 44.66
CA SER A 67 6.14 -19.95 44.79
C SER A 67 7.07 -20.46 43.69
N ASN A 68 6.65 -21.46 42.89
CA ASN A 68 7.46 -22.04 41.81
C ASN A 68 6.92 -21.76 40.40
N VAL A 69 5.79 -21.07 40.26
CA VAL A 69 5.18 -20.72 38.97
C VAL A 69 5.33 -19.21 38.78
N CYS A 70 6.53 -18.76 38.42
CA CYS A 70 6.72 -17.40 37.95
C CYS A 70 6.05 -17.22 36.59
N THR A 71 5.55 -16.01 36.28
CA THR A 71 4.98 -15.66 34.99
C THR A 71 5.97 -16.04 33.88
N ARG A 72 5.61 -17.01 33.01
CA ARG A 72 6.48 -17.55 31.95
C ARG A 72 6.10 -17.06 30.54
N PHE A 73 5.10 -16.21 30.46
CA PHE A 73 4.59 -15.57 29.26
C PHE A 73 4.13 -14.17 29.65
N THR A 74 3.88 -13.30 28.68
CA THR A 74 3.41 -11.94 29.00
C THR A 74 1.92 -11.97 29.32
N THR A 75 1.50 -11.30 30.39
CA THR A 75 0.07 -11.18 30.74
C THR A 75 -0.37 -9.73 30.63
N GLU A 76 -1.31 -9.44 29.74
CA GLU A 76 -1.94 -8.14 29.59
C GLU A 76 -3.28 -8.11 30.32
N VAL A 77 -3.37 -7.28 31.35
CA VAL A 77 -4.60 -7.02 32.09
C VAL A 77 -5.22 -5.75 31.53
N ILE A 78 -6.33 -5.93 30.85
CA ILE A 78 -7.00 -4.90 30.09
C ILE A 78 -8.29 -4.56 30.82
N LEU A 79 -8.28 -3.45 31.54
CA LEU A 79 -9.46 -2.92 32.23
C LEU A 79 -10.19 -1.98 31.26
N ARG A 80 -11.50 -2.15 31.12
CA ARG A 80 -12.35 -1.34 30.22
C ARG A 80 -13.67 -0.97 30.88
N ARG A 81 -14.15 0.24 30.64
CA ARG A 81 -15.46 0.67 31.14
C ARG A 81 -16.57 0.07 30.27
N ASN A 82 -17.59 -0.51 30.89
CA ASN A 82 -18.77 -1.02 30.18
C ASN A 82 -19.97 -1.06 31.12
N HIS A 83 -21.20 -0.93 30.61
CA HIS A 83 -22.42 -1.08 31.39
C HIS A 83 -22.56 -2.48 31.99
N GLN A 84 -22.07 -3.50 31.29
CA GLN A 84 -22.10 -4.88 31.74
C GLN A 84 -20.72 -5.31 32.25
N SER A 85 -20.71 -5.97 33.42
CA SER A 85 -19.48 -6.54 33.95
C SER A 85 -19.20 -7.90 33.30
N LYS A 86 -18.10 -7.99 32.56
CA LYS A 86 -17.68 -9.19 31.81
C LYS A 86 -16.20 -9.43 32.05
N ILE A 87 -15.76 -10.68 31.97
CA ILE A 87 -14.34 -11.04 31.87
C ILE A 87 -14.17 -11.93 30.65
N LYS A 88 -13.13 -11.68 29.85
CA LYS A 88 -12.70 -12.51 28.74
C LYS A 88 -11.23 -12.80 28.91
N VAL A 89 -10.86 -14.06 28.80
CA VAL A 89 -9.48 -14.51 28.76
C VAL A 89 -9.21 -15.09 27.39
N SER A 90 -8.22 -14.56 26.68
CA SER A 90 -7.84 -15.04 25.35
C SER A 90 -6.32 -15.04 25.18
N ILE A 91 -5.83 -15.82 24.21
CA ILE A 91 -4.41 -15.86 23.87
C ILE A 91 -4.18 -15.17 22.53
N GLU A 92 -3.23 -14.25 22.50
CA GLU A 92 -2.71 -13.67 21.27
C GLU A 92 -1.39 -14.39 20.90
N PRO A 93 -1.38 -15.16 19.79
CA PRO A 93 -0.17 -15.83 19.32
C PRO A 93 0.84 -14.81 18.78
N ASP A 94 2.12 -14.99 19.11
CA ASP A 94 3.18 -14.14 18.57
C ASP A 94 3.46 -14.47 17.08
N MET A 95 4.07 -13.51 16.37
CA MET A 95 4.44 -13.67 14.95
C MET A 95 5.48 -14.77 14.71
N SER A 96 6.19 -15.19 15.75
CA SER A 96 7.10 -16.35 15.71
C SER A 96 6.39 -17.70 15.53
N ARG A 97 5.06 -17.78 15.73
CA ARG A 97 4.26 -18.99 15.47
C ARG A 97 4.02 -19.18 13.97
N THR A 98 4.81 -20.03 13.32
CA THR A 98 4.71 -20.32 11.87
C THR A 98 3.73 -21.44 11.52
N ASN A 99 3.28 -22.22 12.50
CA ASN A 99 2.32 -23.31 12.29
C ASN A 99 0.89 -22.78 12.41
N ASP A 100 0.14 -22.81 11.30
CA ASP A 100 -1.22 -22.30 11.22
C ASP A 100 -2.20 -23.02 12.16
N GLU A 101 -2.04 -24.34 12.34
CA GLU A 101 -2.90 -25.12 13.24
C GLU A 101 -2.69 -24.74 14.72
N GLU A 102 -1.43 -24.56 15.13
CA GLU A 102 -1.10 -24.09 16.49
C GLU A 102 -1.62 -22.68 16.72
N ARG A 103 -1.41 -21.79 15.75
CA ARG A 103 -1.88 -20.41 15.81
C ARG A 103 -3.40 -20.35 15.92
N GLN A 104 -4.11 -21.18 15.17
CA GLN A 104 -5.56 -21.27 15.24
C GLN A 104 -6.04 -21.85 16.59
N ASN A 105 -5.35 -22.85 17.13
CA ASN A 105 -5.64 -23.39 18.47
C ASN A 105 -5.47 -22.33 19.58
N LEU A 106 -4.43 -21.50 19.50
CA LEU A 106 -4.21 -20.40 20.44
C LEU A 106 -5.32 -19.34 20.30
N CYS A 107 -5.67 -18.94 19.07
CA CYS A 107 -6.77 -18.01 18.82
C CYS A 107 -8.13 -18.55 19.31
N ASN A 108 -8.34 -19.86 19.23
CA ASN A 108 -9.57 -20.51 19.70
C ASN A 108 -9.66 -20.59 21.22
N PHE A 109 -8.56 -20.35 21.95
CA PHE A 109 -8.60 -20.23 23.41
C PHE A 109 -9.29 -18.91 23.77
N THR A 110 -10.59 -18.99 24.06
CA THR A 110 -11.37 -17.87 24.60
C THR A 110 -12.27 -18.37 25.72
N VAL A 111 -12.23 -17.69 26.86
CA VAL A 111 -13.08 -17.97 28.02
C VAL A 111 -13.84 -16.70 28.39
N ASP A 112 -15.15 -16.69 28.18
CA ASP A 112 -16.04 -15.62 28.59
C ASP A 112 -16.74 -15.99 29.92
N ALA A 113 -16.71 -15.09 30.90
CA ALA A 113 -17.35 -15.30 32.19
C ALA A 113 -17.82 -14.00 32.84
N VAL A 114 -18.67 -14.12 33.87
CA VAL A 114 -19.07 -13.03 34.76
C VAL A 114 -18.02 -12.92 35.89
N PRO A 115 -17.67 -11.72 36.40
CA PRO A 115 -16.54 -11.54 37.33
C PRO A 115 -16.52 -12.41 38.60
N ASN A 116 -17.67 -12.83 39.11
CA ASN A 116 -17.77 -13.67 40.31
C ASN A 116 -17.72 -15.18 40.03
N GLY A 117 -17.67 -15.60 38.77
CA GLY A 117 -17.71 -17.01 38.36
C GLY A 117 -16.38 -17.55 37.82
N LEU A 118 -15.35 -16.72 37.66
CA LEU A 118 -14.09 -17.13 37.03
C LEU A 118 -12.98 -17.38 38.06
N ASP A 119 -12.54 -18.63 38.15
CA ASP A 119 -11.25 -18.97 38.75
C ASP A 119 -10.13 -18.59 37.77
N LEU A 120 -9.70 -17.32 37.81
CA LEU A 120 -8.65 -16.79 36.96
C LEU A 120 -7.33 -17.56 37.11
N PRO A 121 -6.86 -17.91 38.33
CA PRO A 121 -5.72 -18.82 38.50
C PRO A 121 -5.84 -20.13 37.70
N ALA A 122 -7.00 -20.79 37.71
CA ALA A 122 -7.20 -22.01 36.93
C ALA A 122 -7.15 -21.76 35.41
N GLN A 123 -7.69 -20.64 34.93
CA GLN A 123 -7.60 -20.30 33.50
C GLN A 123 -6.18 -19.97 33.05
N ILE A 124 -5.38 -19.32 33.90
CA ILE A 124 -3.97 -19.02 33.63
C ILE A 124 -3.17 -20.33 33.47
N GLU A 125 -3.42 -21.35 34.29
CA GLU A 125 -2.78 -22.67 34.14
C GLU A 125 -3.25 -23.41 32.87
N ARG A 126 -4.53 -23.29 32.50
CA ARG A 126 -5.03 -23.82 31.21
C ARG A 126 -4.37 -23.13 30.03
N ALA A 127 -4.23 -21.80 30.08
CA ALA A 127 -3.57 -21.02 29.04
C ALA A 127 -2.08 -21.37 28.93
N LYS A 128 -1.38 -21.53 30.07
CA LYS A 128 0.01 -22.00 30.12
C LYS A 128 0.19 -23.34 29.40
N THR A 129 -0.72 -24.28 29.64
CA THR A 129 -0.72 -25.60 28.98
C THR A 129 -0.99 -25.45 27.48
N CYS A 130 -1.94 -24.60 27.09
CA CYS A 130 -2.28 -24.32 25.69
C CYS A 130 -1.11 -23.68 24.91
N MET A 131 -0.32 -22.81 25.55
CA MET A 131 0.90 -22.22 25.00
C MET A 131 2.07 -23.22 24.86
N GLY A 132 1.89 -24.48 25.30
CA GLY A 132 2.93 -25.51 25.26
C GLY A 132 3.97 -25.40 26.37
N ILE A 133 3.66 -24.67 27.46
CA ILE A 133 4.58 -24.48 28.58
C ILE A 133 4.40 -25.62 29.59
N HIS A 134 5.32 -26.59 29.56
CA HIS A 134 5.30 -27.75 30.44
C HIS A 134 6.36 -27.68 31.55
N ASP A 135 5.97 -28.03 32.78
CA ASP A 135 6.88 -28.21 33.91
C ASP A 135 7.64 -29.53 33.74
N GLY A 136 8.76 -29.49 33.01
CA GLY A 136 9.62 -30.66 32.75
C GLY A 136 10.04 -30.88 31.28
N GLY A 137 9.58 -30.03 30.35
CA GLY A 137 9.95 -30.12 28.93
C GLY A 137 11.38 -29.63 28.63
N SER A 138 11.80 -29.73 27.37
CA SER A 138 13.10 -29.21 26.89
C SER A 138 13.23 -27.71 27.14
N THR A 139 14.45 -27.17 27.10
CA THR A 139 14.74 -25.74 27.38
C THR A 139 13.94 -24.75 26.51
N ASN A 140 13.43 -25.19 25.36
CA ASN A 140 12.64 -24.36 24.44
C ASN A 140 11.14 -24.27 24.79
N SER A 141 10.61 -25.09 25.71
CA SER A 141 9.17 -25.12 26.05
C SER A 141 8.86 -24.49 27.41
N ARG A 142 9.75 -23.64 27.94
CA ARG A 142 9.57 -23.05 29.28
C ARG A 142 9.03 -21.62 29.26
N PHE A 143 9.32 -20.83 28.23
CA PHE A 143 8.79 -19.48 28.06
C PHE A 143 8.07 -19.38 26.73
N SER A 144 7.03 -18.56 26.67
CA SER A 144 6.36 -18.24 25.40
C SER A 144 6.39 -16.74 25.13
N ASP A 145 6.56 -16.40 23.86
CA ASP A 145 6.36 -15.04 23.36
C ASP A 145 4.88 -14.71 23.15
N ASP A 146 3.99 -15.71 23.23
CA ASP A 146 2.55 -15.55 23.22
C ASP A 146 2.07 -14.70 24.41
N VAL A 147 0.98 -13.96 24.20
CA VAL A 147 0.45 -13.00 25.18
C VAL A 147 -0.91 -13.48 25.70
N LEU A 148 -1.04 -13.59 27.01
CA LEU A 148 -2.33 -13.83 27.66
C LEU A 148 -3.05 -12.50 27.86
N LYS A 149 -4.18 -12.30 27.20
CA LYS A 149 -5.04 -11.13 27.40
C LYS A 149 -6.15 -11.47 28.38
N VAL A 150 -6.21 -10.71 29.47
CA VAL A 150 -7.26 -10.76 30.48
C VAL A 150 -8.03 -9.45 30.40
N GLU A 151 -9.13 -9.44 29.65
CA GLU A 151 -10.00 -8.29 29.48
C GLU A 151 -11.10 -8.30 30.53
N ILE A 152 -11.22 -7.23 31.29
CA ILE A 152 -12.17 -7.07 32.38
C ILE A 152 -12.97 -5.80 32.14
N TRP A 153 -14.26 -5.99 31.91
CA TRP A 153 -15.22 -4.92 31.71
C TRP A 153 -16.05 -4.69 32.97
N GLY A 154 -16.43 -3.44 33.21
CA GLY A 154 -17.41 -3.08 34.23
C GLY A 154 -17.61 -1.57 34.32
N PRO A 155 -18.70 -1.11 34.95
CA PRO A 155 -19.05 0.32 34.97
C PRO A 155 -18.09 1.13 35.84
N ASP A 156 -17.45 0.46 36.80
CA ASP A 156 -16.48 0.99 37.75
C ASP A 156 -15.02 0.86 37.27
N LYS A 157 -14.75 0.20 36.14
CA LYS A 157 -13.37 -0.06 35.69
C LYS A 157 -12.77 1.16 34.99
N PRO A 158 -11.49 1.50 35.27
CA PRO A 158 -10.75 2.46 34.46
C PRO A 158 -10.38 1.81 33.12
N GLU A 159 -10.14 2.63 32.11
CA GLU A 159 -9.53 2.14 30.89
C GLU A 159 -8.02 2.16 31.01
N LEU A 160 -7.49 0.99 31.35
CA LEU A 160 -6.08 0.84 31.65
C LEU A 160 -5.59 -0.49 31.10
N THR A 161 -4.40 -0.48 30.52
CA THR A 161 -3.68 -1.70 30.15
C THR A 161 -2.43 -1.81 31.01
N LEU A 162 -2.40 -2.87 31.81
CA LEU A 162 -1.27 -3.26 32.65
C LEU A 162 -0.63 -4.50 32.05
N VAL A 163 0.69 -4.51 31.91
CA VAL A 163 1.44 -5.62 31.32
C VAL A 163 2.35 -6.22 32.38
N ASP A 164 2.13 -7.50 32.73
CA ASP A 164 3.05 -8.30 33.54
C ASP A 164 4.09 -8.97 32.65
N LEU A 165 5.36 -8.66 32.87
CA LEU A 165 6.45 -9.31 32.18
C LEU A 165 7.07 -10.43 33.03
N PRO A 166 7.57 -11.51 32.38
CA PRO A 166 8.34 -12.54 33.07
C PRO A 166 9.48 -11.96 33.92
N GLY A 167 9.74 -12.59 35.06
CA GLY A 167 10.78 -12.13 35.99
C GLY A 167 12.19 -12.34 35.45
N LEU A 168 13.07 -11.36 35.65
CA LEU A 168 14.48 -11.43 35.25
C LEU A 168 15.26 -12.36 36.18
N TYR A 169 16.10 -13.25 35.64
CA TYR A 169 16.93 -14.21 36.40
C TYR A 169 18.29 -14.44 35.75
N TYR A 170 19.27 -14.88 36.57
CA TYR A 170 20.70 -14.97 36.19
C TYR A 170 21.26 -16.39 36.12
N SER A 171 20.57 -17.38 36.71
CA SER A 171 21.15 -18.71 36.90
C SER A 171 20.95 -19.59 35.66
N THR A 172 22.06 -20.06 35.10
CA THR A 172 22.10 -21.18 34.14
C THR A 172 22.04 -22.55 34.82
N ARG A 173 22.10 -22.60 36.16
CA ARG A 173 22.02 -23.84 36.97
C ARG A 173 20.60 -24.25 37.32
N SER A 174 19.65 -23.30 37.32
CA SER A 174 18.23 -23.64 37.23
C SER A 174 17.96 -24.26 35.87
N ASP A 175 16.94 -25.08 35.79
CA ASP A 175 16.36 -25.75 34.63
C ASP A 175 15.98 -24.84 33.42
N GLN A 176 16.47 -23.60 33.38
CA GLN A 176 16.09 -22.50 32.49
C GLN A 176 17.34 -21.90 31.80
N GLY A 177 18.05 -22.69 30.98
CA GLY A 177 19.35 -22.33 30.37
C GLY A 177 19.41 -20.99 29.61
N GLU A 178 20.58 -20.62 29.06
CA GLU A 178 20.87 -19.29 28.47
C GLU A 178 19.80 -18.76 27.50
N GLN A 179 19.14 -19.65 26.76
CA GLN A 179 18.07 -19.28 25.83
C GLN A 179 16.86 -18.64 26.54
N GLY A 180 16.46 -19.14 27.71
CA GLY A 180 15.35 -18.57 28.48
C GLY A 180 15.65 -17.14 28.95
N ILE A 181 16.90 -16.87 29.35
CA ILE A 181 17.36 -15.52 29.71
C ILE A 181 17.25 -14.58 28.50
N ARG A 182 17.63 -15.05 27.31
CA ARG A 182 17.52 -14.28 26.06
C ARG A 182 16.06 -14.00 25.71
N THR A 183 15.17 -14.99 25.81
CA THR A 183 13.73 -14.81 25.57
C THR A 183 13.11 -13.79 26.51
N VAL A 184 13.34 -13.91 27.82
CA VAL A 184 12.78 -12.96 28.81
C VAL A 184 13.32 -11.54 28.60
N ARG A 185 14.61 -11.38 28.29
CA ARG A 185 15.19 -10.07 27.96
C ARG A 185 14.63 -9.51 26.65
N GLY A 186 14.44 -10.37 25.64
CA GLY A 186 13.83 -10.00 24.35
C GLY A 186 12.41 -9.49 24.52
N LEU A 187 11.58 -10.23 25.26
CA LEU A 187 10.22 -9.84 25.63
C LEU A 187 10.19 -8.52 26.39
N THR A 188 11.02 -8.40 27.44
CA THR A 188 11.11 -7.17 28.22
C THR A 188 11.51 -5.99 27.33
N GLY A 189 12.48 -6.19 26.44
CA GLY A 189 12.91 -5.20 25.47
C GLY A 189 11.82 -4.79 24.47
N LYS A 190 11.01 -5.73 23.97
CA LYS A 190 9.89 -5.47 23.05
C LYS A 190 8.92 -4.44 23.64
N TYR A 191 8.49 -4.66 24.89
CA TYR A 191 7.58 -3.74 25.57
C TYR A 191 8.27 -2.44 25.99
N MET A 192 9.50 -2.50 26.51
CA MET A 192 10.24 -1.31 26.95
C MET A 192 10.65 -0.40 25.80
N LYS A 193 10.83 -0.91 24.57
CA LYS A 193 11.17 -0.10 23.39
C LYS A 193 10.10 0.94 23.04
N ASN A 194 8.84 0.64 23.34
CA ASN A 194 7.73 1.57 23.15
C ASN A 194 7.87 2.76 24.13
N THR A 195 8.11 3.96 23.58
CA THR A 195 8.30 5.20 24.33
C THR A 195 7.02 5.71 24.99
N ARG A 196 5.86 5.26 24.50
CA ARG A 196 4.53 5.59 25.04
C ARG A 196 4.16 4.71 26.23
N SER A 197 4.97 3.72 26.58
CA SER A 197 4.79 2.93 27.81
C SER A 197 5.48 3.56 29.02
N ILE A 198 4.83 3.53 30.18
CA ILE A 198 5.45 3.85 31.47
C ILE A 198 6.01 2.56 32.07
N ILE A 199 7.25 2.63 32.57
CA ILE A 199 7.96 1.49 33.15
C ILE A 199 7.81 1.52 34.68
N LEU A 200 7.24 0.47 35.25
CA LEU A 200 7.22 0.20 36.68
C LEU A 200 8.36 -0.77 37.00
N ALA A 201 9.48 -0.23 37.48
CA ALA A 201 10.68 -0.99 37.82
C ALA A 201 10.58 -1.49 39.27
N VAL A 202 10.18 -2.76 39.43
CA VAL A 202 9.92 -3.38 40.73
C VAL A 202 11.17 -4.05 41.28
N ILE A 203 11.64 -3.54 42.40
CA ILE A 203 12.75 -4.08 43.18
C ILE A 203 12.28 -4.58 44.55
N SER A 204 12.84 -5.69 45.03
CA SER A 204 12.52 -6.23 46.36
C SER A 204 13.58 -5.85 47.38
N ALA A 205 13.15 -5.37 48.55
CA ALA A 205 14.04 -5.07 49.67
C ALA A 205 14.69 -6.32 50.28
N LYS A 206 14.15 -7.51 50.02
CA LYS A 206 14.73 -8.80 50.47
C LYS A 206 16.06 -9.11 49.81
N THR A 207 16.30 -8.60 48.60
CA THR A 207 17.45 -8.95 47.77
C THR A 207 18.41 -7.77 47.70
N ASP A 208 19.72 -8.02 47.60
CA ASP A 208 20.70 -6.96 47.34
C ASP A 208 20.32 -6.21 46.05
N TYR A 209 20.29 -4.87 46.12
CA TYR A 209 19.97 -4.00 45.00
C TYR A 209 20.97 -4.14 43.84
N HIS A 210 22.23 -4.51 44.10
CA HIS A 210 23.24 -4.79 43.07
C HIS A 210 22.86 -5.97 42.17
N LEU A 211 22.06 -6.90 42.70
CA LEU A 211 21.56 -8.05 41.95
C LEU A 211 20.27 -7.73 41.17
N GLN A 212 19.77 -6.49 41.16
CA GLN A 212 18.48 -6.17 40.55
C GLN A 212 18.64 -5.65 39.12
N GLU A 213 18.49 -6.56 38.15
CA GLU A 213 18.83 -6.32 36.74
C GLU A 213 17.96 -5.25 36.11
N VAL A 214 16.73 -5.10 36.61
CA VAL A 214 15.74 -4.18 36.08
C VAL A 214 16.28 -2.76 35.95
N LEU A 215 17.15 -2.32 36.86
CA LEU A 215 17.76 -0.99 36.81
C LEU A 215 18.73 -0.86 35.63
N ASN A 216 19.52 -1.90 35.35
CA ASN A 216 20.44 -1.93 34.21
C ASN A 216 19.68 -1.98 32.87
N ILE A 217 18.54 -2.69 32.82
CA ILE A 217 17.69 -2.75 31.62
C ILE A 217 17.01 -1.40 31.39
N VAL A 218 16.52 -0.75 32.45
CA VAL A 218 15.94 0.60 32.38
C VAL A 218 16.92 1.60 31.79
N GLU A 219 18.20 1.57 32.16
CA GLU A 219 19.21 2.47 31.59
C GLU A 219 19.37 2.34 30.06
N ARG A 220 19.11 1.15 29.51
CA ARG A 220 19.18 0.91 28.06
C ARG A 220 17.97 1.46 27.31
N PHE A 221 16.76 1.32 27.87
CA PHE A 221 15.50 1.66 27.18
C PHE A 221 14.87 3.00 27.61
N ASP A 222 15.26 3.53 28.76
CA ASP A 222 14.91 4.87 29.24
C ASP A 222 16.17 5.56 29.83
N PRO A 223 17.18 5.89 28.99
CA PRO A 223 18.43 6.48 29.45
C PRO A 223 18.24 7.84 30.14
N LYS A 224 17.19 8.58 29.78
CA LYS A 224 16.81 9.86 30.40
C LYS A 224 15.95 9.67 31.66
N ARG A 225 15.52 8.44 31.95
CA ARG A 225 14.72 8.03 33.11
C ARG A 225 13.44 8.86 33.27
N GLU A 226 12.81 9.23 32.15
CA GLU A 226 11.67 10.16 32.12
C GLU A 226 10.33 9.47 32.37
N ARG A 227 10.25 8.17 32.08
CA ARG A 227 9.01 7.38 32.11
C ARG A 227 9.13 6.14 33.01
N THR A 228 10.17 6.05 33.82
CA THR A 228 10.35 4.99 34.83
C THR A 228 9.98 5.46 36.23
N LEU A 229 9.06 4.73 36.87
CA LEU A 229 8.75 4.79 38.29
C LEU A 229 9.36 3.58 38.99
N GLY A 230 10.18 3.80 40.02
CA GLY A 230 10.75 2.73 40.82
C GLY A 230 9.78 2.30 41.92
N ILE A 231 9.59 0.99 42.10
CA ILE A 231 8.73 0.43 43.14
C ILE A 231 9.57 -0.49 44.03
N ILE A 232 9.62 -0.19 45.33
CA ILE A 232 10.29 -1.03 46.34
C ILE A 232 9.22 -1.87 47.04
N THR A 233 9.37 -3.18 46.99
CA THR A 233 8.49 -4.14 47.65
C THR A 233 9.16 -4.79 48.85
N GLN A 234 8.33 -5.35 49.75
CA GLN A 234 8.78 -6.07 50.94
C GLN A 234 9.72 -5.27 51.88
N PRO A 235 9.49 -3.95 52.11
CA PRO A 235 10.34 -3.14 52.97
C PRO A 235 10.32 -3.60 54.43
N ASP A 236 9.32 -4.38 54.83
CA ASP A 236 9.12 -4.93 56.18
C ASP A 236 10.07 -6.07 56.54
N ILE A 237 10.83 -6.59 55.58
CA ILE A 237 11.87 -7.61 55.82
C ILE A 237 13.17 -6.98 56.35
N LEU A 238 13.38 -5.68 56.11
CA LEU A 238 14.59 -4.99 56.54
C LEU A 238 14.62 -4.86 58.06
N GLU A 239 15.78 -5.13 58.64
CA GLU A 239 16.00 -4.87 60.07
C GLU A 239 15.98 -3.36 60.33
N ALA A 240 15.28 -2.94 61.39
CA ALA A 240 15.19 -1.53 61.77
C ALA A 240 16.58 -0.97 62.07
N ASP A 241 16.86 0.24 61.56
CA ASP A 241 18.12 0.97 61.72
C ASP A 241 19.35 0.31 61.05
N SER A 242 19.14 -0.71 60.21
CA SER A 242 20.20 -1.35 59.42
C SER A 242 20.79 -0.45 58.33
N GLU A 243 21.96 -0.84 57.81
CA GLU A 243 22.57 -0.19 56.65
C GLU A 243 21.73 -0.43 55.38
N GLU A 244 21.11 -1.61 55.25
CA GLU A 244 20.21 -1.98 54.18
C GLU A 244 18.96 -1.10 54.17
N GLU A 245 18.33 -0.87 55.33
CA GLU A 245 17.23 0.08 55.47
C GLU A 245 17.66 1.48 55.04
N SER A 246 18.83 1.93 55.50
CA SER A 246 19.40 3.22 55.11
C SER A 246 19.58 3.34 53.59
N ASN A 247 20.03 2.27 52.93
CA ASN A 247 20.20 2.20 51.48
C ASN A 247 18.87 2.33 50.72
N TYR A 248 17.83 1.62 51.15
CA TYR A 248 16.50 1.72 50.53
C TYR A 248 15.82 3.07 50.79
N LEU A 249 16.04 3.70 51.95
CA LEU A 249 15.61 5.06 52.19
C LEU A 249 16.31 6.09 51.28
N GLN A 250 17.56 5.86 50.88
CA GLN A 250 18.24 6.70 49.88
C GLN A 250 17.64 6.56 48.47
N PHE A 251 17.17 5.37 48.09
CA PHE A 251 16.37 5.19 46.87
C PHE A 251 15.07 6.00 46.99
N MET A 252 14.33 5.88 48.10
CA MET A 252 13.10 6.65 48.32
C MET A 252 13.30 8.17 48.24
N ARG A 253 14.47 8.67 48.66
CA ARG A 253 14.86 10.09 48.55
C ARG A 253 15.40 10.48 47.17
N ASN A 254 15.39 9.55 46.21
CA ASN A 254 15.89 9.72 44.84
C ASN A 254 17.38 10.08 44.76
N LYS A 255 18.18 9.74 45.79
CA LYS A 255 19.60 10.09 45.88
C LYS A 255 20.53 9.03 45.28
N LYS A 256 20.13 7.75 45.37
CA LYS A 256 20.95 6.62 44.91
C LYS A 256 20.81 6.40 43.40
N VAL A 257 19.58 6.20 42.93
CA VAL A 257 19.23 6.18 41.51
C VAL A 257 18.15 7.22 41.28
N SER A 258 18.49 8.29 40.58
CA SER A 258 17.55 9.36 40.24
C SER A 258 16.63 8.91 39.10
N LEU A 259 15.33 8.85 39.39
CA LEU A 259 14.23 8.63 38.44
C LEU A 259 13.36 9.89 38.38
N ARG A 260 12.90 10.32 37.20
CA ARG A 260 12.04 11.52 37.10
C ARG A 260 10.66 11.32 37.70
N LEU A 261 10.12 10.11 37.60
CA LEU A 261 8.85 9.77 38.27
C LEU A 261 9.07 9.43 39.75
N GLY A 262 10.33 9.32 40.21
CA GLY A 262 10.72 9.03 41.58
C GLY A 262 10.54 7.56 41.98
N TRP A 263 10.45 7.33 43.29
CA TRP A 263 10.32 6.02 43.90
C TRP A 263 9.03 5.91 44.72
N HIS A 264 8.52 4.69 44.87
CA HIS A 264 7.36 4.35 45.68
C HIS A 264 7.62 3.06 46.47
N ALA A 265 7.21 2.98 47.73
CA ALA A 265 7.33 1.76 48.53
C ALA A 265 5.96 1.12 48.81
N LEU A 266 5.90 -0.20 48.74
CA LEU A 266 4.71 -1.01 49.00
C LEU A 266 5.04 -2.16 49.95
N ARG A 267 4.16 -2.36 50.93
CA ARG A 267 4.18 -3.56 51.77
C ARG A 267 3.29 -4.61 51.12
N ASN A 268 3.91 -5.54 50.41
CA ASN A 268 3.19 -6.62 49.73
C ASN A 268 2.70 -7.67 50.74
N ARG A 269 1.71 -8.48 50.33
CA ARG A 269 1.26 -9.64 51.09
C ARG A 269 2.41 -10.63 51.30
N SER A 270 2.58 -11.07 52.53
CA SER A 270 3.43 -12.23 52.86
C SER A 270 2.67 -13.53 52.60
N PHE A 271 3.40 -14.67 52.55
CA PHE A 271 2.80 -16.00 52.41
C PHE A 271 1.72 -16.27 53.48
N GLU A 272 1.97 -15.82 54.71
CA GLU A 272 1.07 -15.98 55.87
C GLU A 272 -0.16 -15.08 55.80
N THR A 273 -0.13 -14.01 54.99
CA THR A 273 -1.21 -13.01 54.90
C THR A 273 -1.99 -13.09 53.59
N ARG A 274 -1.79 -14.16 52.81
CA ARG A 274 -2.39 -14.34 51.47
C ARG A 274 -3.92 -14.30 51.49
N ASP A 275 -4.52 -14.94 52.48
CA ASP A 275 -5.98 -15.10 52.61
C ASP A 275 -6.62 -13.94 53.40
N ILE A 276 -5.83 -12.96 53.85
CA ILE A 276 -6.33 -11.78 54.55
C ILE A 276 -7.09 -10.85 53.57
N PRO A 277 -8.23 -10.28 53.97
CA PRO A 277 -8.97 -9.30 53.17
C PRO A 277 -8.12 -8.08 52.83
N ASP A 278 -8.31 -7.53 51.62
CA ASP A 278 -7.57 -6.36 51.11
C ASP A 278 -7.50 -5.19 52.10
N LYS A 279 -8.61 -4.87 52.78
CA LYS A 279 -8.68 -3.76 53.76
C LYS A 279 -7.73 -3.95 54.95
N ALA A 280 -7.60 -5.17 55.46
CA ALA A 280 -6.72 -5.44 56.59
C ALA A 280 -5.24 -5.42 56.18
N CYS A 281 -4.94 -5.71 54.90
CA CYS A 281 -3.62 -5.54 54.33
C CYS A 281 -3.27 -4.05 54.19
N ASP A 282 -4.18 -3.26 53.60
CA ASP A 282 -4.00 -1.81 53.42
C ASP A 282 -3.79 -1.09 54.78
N GLN A 283 -4.50 -1.51 55.83
CA GLN A 283 -4.33 -0.97 57.19
C GLN A 283 -2.98 -1.33 57.81
N LYS A 284 -2.54 -2.60 57.71
CA LYS A 284 -1.22 -3.03 58.18
C LYS A 284 -0.07 -2.34 57.44
N GLU A 285 -0.27 -2.05 56.15
CA GLU A 285 0.69 -1.27 55.36
C GLU A 285 0.81 0.15 55.89
N LYS A 286 -0.33 0.80 56.16
CA LYS A 286 -0.36 2.14 56.73
C LYS A 286 0.35 2.21 58.09
N GLU A 287 0.05 1.27 58.98
CA GLU A 287 0.68 1.17 60.30
C GLU A 287 2.21 1.00 60.20
N PHE A 288 2.68 0.17 59.27
CA PHE A 288 4.12 -0.03 59.06
C PHE A 288 4.82 1.28 58.66
N PHE A 289 4.29 1.98 57.65
CA PHE A 289 4.91 3.22 57.20
C PHE A 289 4.78 4.36 58.23
N GLU A 290 3.84 4.29 59.17
CA GLU A 290 3.68 5.24 60.28
C GLU A 290 4.71 5.05 61.41
N GLN A 291 5.57 4.03 61.31
CA GLN A 291 6.57 3.70 62.32
C GLN A 291 8.01 3.84 61.78
N GLY A 292 8.97 3.90 62.72
CA GLY A 292 10.41 3.90 62.41
C GLY A 292 10.87 5.03 61.49
N ARG A 293 11.91 4.76 60.71
CA ARG A 293 12.55 5.75 59.81
C ARG A 293 11.74 6.05 58.55
N TRP A 294 10.76 5.20 58.23
CA TRP A 294 9.81 5.40 57.12
C TRP A 294 8.90 6.61 57.31
N THR A 295 8.73 7.09 58.55
CA THR A 295 8.07 8.36 58.87
C THR A 295 8.71 9.58 58.20
N THR A 296 9.99 9.49 57.85
CA THR A 296 10.72 10.57 57.15
C THR A 296 10.41 10.66 55.65
N ILE A 297 9.69 9.67 55.10
CA ILE A 297 9.33 9.62 53.68
C ILE A 297 7.91 10.19 53.50
N SER A 298 7.71 10.93 52.40
CA SER A 298 6.39 11.48 52.08
C SER A 298 5.33 10.37 51.93
N ARG A 299 4.13 10.63 52.49
CA ARG A 299 2.96 9.74 52.40
C ARG A 299 2.47 9.54 50.97
N ASP A 300 2.82 10.45 50.05
CA ASP A 300 2.51 10.30 48.63
C ASP A 300 3.40 9.27 47.91
N CYS A 301 4.49 8.85 48.56
CA CYS A 301 5.47 7.90 48.02
C CYS A 301 5.42 6.52 48.69
N VAL A 302 4.49 6.29 49.61
CA VAL A 302 4.37 5.02 50.33
C VAL A 302 2.93 4.57 50.42
N GLY A 303 2.73 3.26 50.25
CA GLY A 303 1.42 2.62 50.36
C GLY A 303 0.61 2.59 49.07
N ILE A 304 -0.34 1.66 48.99
CA ILE A 304 -1.09 1.37 47.77
C ILE A 304 -2.10 2.46 47.41
N GLU A 305 -2.73 3.08 48.41
CA GLU A 305 -3.72 4.13 48.19
C GLU A 305 -3.10 5.36 47.53
N SER A 306 -1.92 5.78 47.99
CA SER A 306 -1.18 6.88 47.39
C SER A 306 -0.62 6.50 46.01
N LEU A 307 -0.19 5.25 45.82
CA LEU A 307 0.26 4.76 44.52
C LEU A 307 -0.83 4.88 43.47
N ARG A 308 -2.06 4.42 43.74
CA ARG A 308 -3.18 4.50 42.78
C ARG A 308 -3.45 5.95 42.37
N ARG A 309 -3.52 6.87 43.33
CA ARG A 309 -3.69 8.32 43.05
C ARG A 309 -2.53 8.88 42.22
N ARG A 310 -1.29 8.55 42.60
CA ARG A 310 -0.08 9.01 41.90
C ARG A 310 -0.02 8.47 40.48
N MET A 311 -0.36 7.20 40.27
CA MET A 311 -0.39 6.55 38.96
C MET A 311 -1.35 7.25 37.99
N SER A 312 -2.54 7.62 38.46
CA SER A 312 -3.51 8.40 37.66
C SER A 312 -2.86 9.68 37.09
N SER A 313 -2.19 10.45 37.96
CA SER A 313 -1.51 11.68 37.57
C SER A 313 -0.29 11.48 36.64
N ILE A 314 0.41 10.36 36.78
CA ILE A 314 1.57 10.01 35.94
C ILE A 314 1.06 9.63 34.54
N LEU A 315 0.04 8.78 34.48
CA LEU A 315 -0.60 8.35 33.24
C LEU A 315 -1.11 9.54 32.45
N LEU A 316 -1.85 10.47 33.07
CA LEU A 316 -2.34 11.64 32.36
C LEU A 316 -1.20 12.49 31.80
N ARG A 317 -0.18 12.81 32.61
CA ARG A 317 0.95 13.64 32.14
C ARG A 317 1.69 12.98 30.99
N HIS A 318 1.88 11.67 31.07
CA HIS A 318 2.53 10.89 30.03
C HIS A 318 1.70 10.86 28.74
N VAL A 319 0.39 10.65 28.87
CA VAL A 319 -0.59 10.78 27.80
C VAL A 319 -0.49 12.16 27.13
N GLN A 320 -0.56 13.24 27.90
CA GLN A 320 -0.55 14.61 27.38
C GLN A 320 0.71 14.91 26.59
N ARG A 321 1.85 14.40 27.06
CA ARG A 321 3.15 14.59 26.40
C ARG A 321 3.26 13.82 25.09
N ASN A 322 2.65 12.63 25.00
CA ASN A 322 2.71 11.78 23.81
C ASN A 322 1.57 12.02 22.80
N LEU A 323 0.51 12.73 23.21
CA LEU A 323 -0.67 12.96 22.37
C LEU A 323 -0.38 13.72 21.07
N PRO A 324 0.44 14.78 21.03
CA PRO A 324 0.77 15.46 19.77
C PRO A 324 1.45 14.53 18.77
N GLY A 325 2.38 13.69 19.24
CA GLY A 325 3.04 12.68 18.41
C GLY A 325 2.07 11.60 17.94
N LEU A 326 1.16 11.14 18.81
CA LEU A 326 0.09 10.22 18.42
C LEU A 326 -0.81 10.80 17.31
N ILE A 327 -1.16 12.08 17.40
CA ILE A 327 -1.96 12.76 16.37
C ILE A 327 -1.20 12.85 15.03
N ALA A 328 0.11 13.14 15.08
CA ALA A 328 0.96 13.14 13.89
C ALA A 328 1.00 11.76 13.23
N ASP A 329 1.31 10.71 14.00
CA ASP A 329 1.34 9.32 13.51
C ASP A 329 0.00 8.90 12.88
N ILE A 330 -1.14 9.28 13.49
CA ILE A 330 -2.47 9.00 12.93
C ILE A 330 -2.67 9.73 11.60
N ARG A 331 -2.28 11.00 11.49
CA ARG A 331 -2.40 11.78 10.25
C ARG A 331 -1.52 11.22 9.14
N ASP A 332 -0.29 10.84 9.47
CA ASP A 332 0.63 10.23 8.51
C ASP A 332 0.07 8.91 7.98
N LYS A 333 -0.46 8.05 8.87
CA LYS A 333 -1.14 6.80 8.46
C LYS A 333 -2.39 7.05 7.61
N ILE A 334 -3.18 8.07 7.93
CA ILE A 334 -4.33 8.47 7.10
C ILE A 334 -3.86 8.88 5.70
N SER A 335 -2.81 9.71 5.62
CA SER A 335 -2.22 10.16 4.36
C SER A 335 -1.69 8.99 3.53
N ASP A 336 -0.93 8.08 4.15
CA ASP A 336 -0.39 6.88 3.49
C ASP A 336 -1.48 5.95 2.96
N CYS A 337 -2.55 5.77 3.74
CA CYS A 337 -3.70 4.95 3.34
C CYS A 337 -4.49 5.61 2.21
N GLN A 338 -4.71 6.93 2.26
CA GLN A 338 -5.33 7.69 1.17
C GLN A 338 -4.50 7.64 -0.11
N GLN A 339 -3.18 7.77 -0.01
CA GLN A 339 -2.28 7.64 -1.16
C GLN A 339 -2.34 6.21 -1.73
N SER A 340 -2.34 5.19 -0.88
CA SER A 340 -2.46 3.80 -1.31
C SER A 340 -3.80 3.53 -2.02
N LEU A 341 -4.92 4.04 -1.48
CA LEU A 341 -6.23 3.97 -2.14
C LEU A 341 -6.26 4.70 -3.48
N SER A 342 -5.60 5.85 -3.58
CA SER A 342 -5.51 6.59 -4.85
C SER A 342 -4.79 5.79 -5.94
N ARG A 343 -3.76 5.00 -5.56
CA ARG A 343 -3.03 4.11 -6.49
C ARG A 343 -3.88 2.92 -6.96
N LEU A 344 -4.83 2.45 -6.15
CA LEU A 344 -5.79 1.42 -6.55
C LEU A 344 -6.90 1.93 -7.49
N GLY A 345 -6.99 3.25 -7.71
CA GLY A 345 -8.00 3.86 -8.57
C GLY A 345 -9.41 3.87 -7.96
N SER A 346 -10.42 4.17 -8.77
CA SER A 346 -11.83 4.20 -8.35
C SER A 346 -12.39 2.79 -8.13
N ALA A 347 -13.23 2.62 -7.10
CA ALA A 347 -13.89 1.33 -6.83
C ALA A 347 -14.78 0.91 -8.00
N ARG A 348 -14.75 -0.39 -8.34
CA ARG A 348 -15.52 -0.98 -9.46
C ARG A 348 -16.40 -2.14 -8.96
N SER A 349 -17.01 -1.98 -7.78
CA SER A 349 -17.82 -3.01 -7.13
C SER A 349 -19.23 -3.11 -7.69
N THR A 350 -19.77 -2.01 -8.25
CA THR A 350 -21.10 -1.99 -8.87
C THR A 350 -21.04 -1.92 -10.38
N LEU A 351 -22.10 -2.43 -11.03
CA LEU A 351 -22.25 -2.40 -12.49
C LEU A 351 -22.21 -0.97 -13.04
N GLN A 352 -22.77 0.00 -12.30
CA GLN A 352 -22.73 1.41 -12.66
C GLN A 352 -21.30 1.97 -12.64
N GLN A 353 -20.50 1.62 -11.63
CA GLN A 353 -19.10 2.02 -11.53
C GLN A 353 -18.25 1.39 -12.66
N GLN A 354 -18.47 0.11 -12.94
CA GLN A 354 -17.80 -0.61 -14.03
C GLN A 354 -18.11 0.01 -15.39
N ARG A 355 -19.38 0.35 -15.65
CA ARG A 355 -19.80 1.03 -16.87
C ARG A 355 -19.19 2.45 -16.96
N GLY A 356 -19.19 3.19 -15.86
CA GLY A 356 -18.55 4.50 -15.78
C GLY A 356 -17.04 4.44 -16.08
N TYR A 357 -16.35 3.42 -15.57
CA TYR A 357 -14.93 3.18 -15.85
C TYR A 357 -14.67 2.94 -17.34
N LEU A 358 -15.45 2.06 -17.99
CA LEU A 358 -15.31 1.81 -19.43
C LEU A 358 -15.64 3.04 -20.28
N LEU A 359 -16.63 3.85 -19.88
CA LEU A 359 -16.96 5.12 -20.55
C LEU A 359 -15.84 6.16 -20.42
N ASN A 360 -15.15 6.21 -19.28
CA ASN A 360 -14.00 7.09 -19.10
C ASN A 360 -12.81 6.66 -19.97
N ILE A 361 -12.56 5.34 -20.06
CA ILE A 361 -11.54 4.80 -20.97
C ILE A 361 -11.89 5.13 -22.42
N SER A 362 -13.13 4.88 -22.85
CA SER A 362 -13.52 5.13 -24.25
C SER A 362 -13.46 6.60 -24.63
N SER A 363 -13.93 7.49 -23.75
CA SER A 363 -13.86 8.94 -23.97
C SER A 363 -12.39 9.42 -24.04
N SER A 364 -11.53 8.91 -23.17
CA SER A 364 -10.09 9.24 -23.19
C SER A 364 -9.40 8.69 -24.43
N PHE A 365 -9.74 7.46 -24.83
CA PHE A 365 -9.22 6.81 -26.03
C PHE A 365 -9.62 7.59 -27.29
N GLU A 366 -10.89 7.99 -27.43
CA GLU A 366 -11.38 8.82 -28.54
C GLU A 366 -10.64 10.16 -28.57
N ARG A 367 -10.57 10.85 -27.44
CA ARG A 367 -9.92 12.17 -27.32
C ARG A 367 -8.45 12.12 -27.74
N ILE A 368 -7.68 11.19 -27.18
CA ILE A 368 -6.24 11.07 -27.44
C ILE A 368 -5.98 10.59 -28.87
N THR A 369 -6.78 9.66 -29.38
CA THR A 369 -6.67 9.21 -30.78
C THR A 369 -6.94 10.38 -31.74
N SER A 370 -7.96 11.20 -31.47
CA SER A 370 -8.26 12.40 -32.27
C SER A 370 -7.12 13.42 -32.24
N GLN A 371 -6.53 13.67 -31.07
CA GLN A 371 -5.37 14.54 -30.94
C GLN A 371 -4.15 14.03 -31.73
N ALA A 372 -3.83 12.73 -31.63
CA ALA A 372 -2.73 12.10 -32.34
C ALA A 372 -2.91 12.12 -33.87
N LEU A 373 -4.14 11.96 -34.35
CA LEU A 373 -4.48 12.06 -35.78
C LEU A 373 -4.37 13.51 -36.29
N ASN A 374 -4.76 14.49 -35.48
CA ASN A 374 -4.72 15.90 -35.86
C ASN A 374 -3.31 16.52 -35.69
N GLY A 375 -2.40 15.84 -35.00
CA GLY A 375 -1.06 16.36 -34.69
C GLY A 375 -1.06 17.41 -33.58
N MET A 376 -2.09 17.44 -32.73
CA MET A 376 -2.19 18.32 -31.58
C MET A 376 -1.56 17.65 -30.35
N ASN A 377 -0.27 17.88 -30.11
CA ASN A 377 0.51 17.19 -29.07
C ASN A 377 0.66 18.01 -27.77
N ALA A 378 -0.32 18.86 -27.45
CA ALA A 378 -0.18 19.93 -26.46
C ALA A 378 -0.58 19.57 -25.01
N ASP A 379 -1.16 18.40 -24.73
CA ASP A 379 -1.59 18.06 -23.36
C ASP A 379 -0.50 17.39 -22.52
N GLU A 380 -0.32 17.89 -21.29
CA GLU A 380 0.48 17.30 -20.20
C GLU A 380 0.08 15.84 -19.85
N SER A 381 -1.05 15.33 -20.33
CA SER A 381 -1.40 13.90 -20.20
C SER A 381 -0.43 12.95 -20.92
N PHE A 382 0.48 13.48 -21.75
CA PHE A 382 1.65 12.75 -22.29
C PHE A 382 2.93 12.92 -21.45
N GLY A 383 2.92 13.72 -20.39
CA GLY A 383 4.09 14.08 -19.57
C GLY A 383 4.59 13.00 -18.60
N GLY A 384 3.84 11.91 -18.41
CA GLY A 384 4.25 10.77 -17.60
C GLY A 384 5.01 9.68 -18.34
N PHE A 385 5.11 9.75 -19.68
CA PHE A 385 5.82 8.77 -20.49
C PHE A 385 7.30 9.14 -20.60
N GLY A 386 8.04 8.76 -19.55
CA GLY A 386 9.47 8.46 -19.49
C GLY A 386 10.44 9.27 -20.34
N GLU A 387 11.34 9.97 -19.67
CA GLU A 387 12.64 10.47 -20.17
C GLU A 387 13.59 9.35 -20.70
N ASP A 388 13.16 8.08 -20.71
CA ASP A 388 14.02 6.91 -20.94
C ASP A 388 13.79 6.18 -22.28
N THR A 389 13.47 6.89 -23.36
CA THR A 389 13.55 6.31 -24.71
C THR A 389 14.56 7.07 -25.58
N GLN A 390 15.84 6.91 -25.22
CA GLN A 390 16.95 7.12 -26.14
C GLN A 390 16.93 6.03 -27.23
N GLY A 391 16.01 6.15 -28.19
CA GLY A 391 15.98 5.25 -29.34
C GLY A 391 14.60 5.09 -29.93
N THR A 392 14.46 5.60 -31.16
CA THR A 392 13.43 5.27 -32.15
C THR A 392 11.99 5.72 -31.86
N HIS A 393 11.66 6.88 -32.44
CA HIS A 393 10.33 7.46 -32.71
C HIS A 393 9.44 7.84 -31.51
N ASP A 394 9.28 9.14 -31.30
CA ASP A 394 8.26 9.69 -30.39
C ASP A 394 6.85 9.45 -30.98
N PHE A 395 6.19 8.38 -30.52
CA PHE A 395 4.87 7.94 -30.99
C PHE A 395 3.75 8.95 -30.74
N ARG A 396 4.01 10.03 -29.97
CA ARG A 396 3.17 11.24 -29.91
C ARG A 396 2.91 11.84 -31.29
N ARG A 397 3.76 11.55 -32.27
CA ARG A 397 3.68 12.10 -33.63
C ARG A 397 3.17 11.06 -34.62
N LEU A 398 2.15 10.26 -34.28
CA LEU A 398 1.55 9.26 -35.19
C LEU A 398 1.34 9.84 -36.61
N ARG A 399 0.76 11.04 -36.72
CA ARG A 399 0.60 11.75 -38.00
C ARG A 399 1.92 11.97 -38.75
N ALA A 400 2.99 12.36 -38.05
CA ALA A 400 4.30 12.59 -38.66
C ALA A 400 4.96 11.28 -39.10
N VAL A 401 4.86 10.22 -38.29
CA VAL A 401 5.41 8.89 -38.62
C VAL A 401 4.68 8.30 -39.84
N ILE A 402 3.35 8.44 -39.91
CA ILE A 402 2.58 8.01 -41.09
C ILE A 402 2.94 8.86 -42.32
N ARG A 403 3.19 10.16 -42.16
CA ARG A 403 3.66 11.01 -43.27
C ARG A 403 5.01 10.56 -43.80
N GLU A 404 5.98 10.30 -42.92
CA GLU A 404 7.30 9.77 -43.29
C GLU A 404 7.19 8.41 -43.99
N LEU A 405 6.28 7.54 -43.54
CA LEU A 405 6.00 6.27 -44.19
C LEU A 405 5.40 6.44 -45.60
N ASN A 406 4.54 7.44 -45.79
CA ASN A 406 3.96 7.77 -47.10
C ASN A 406 5.02 8.33 -48.05
N GLU A 407 5.93 9.17 -47.57
CA GLU A 407 7.07 9.70 -48.32
C GLU A 407 7.99 8.55 -48.77
N CYS A 408 8.38 7.66 -47.84
CA CYS A 408 9.15 6.45 -48.16
C CYS A 408 8.47 5.56 -49.21
N PHE A 409 7.14 5.47 -49.18
CA PHE A 409 6.37 4.72 -50.17
C PHE A 409 6.40 5.37 -51.54
N ALA A 410 6.27 6.70 -51.62
CA ALA A 410 6.40 7.44 -52.88
C ALA A 410 7.79 7.23 -53.50
N ASP A 411 8.84 7.37 -52.70
CA ASP A 411 10.23 7.12 -53.14
C ASP A 411 10.44 5.66 -53.59
N GLY A 412 9.91 4.70 -52.81
CA GLY A 412 9.98 3.28 -53.13
C GLY A 412 9.26 2.95 -54.44
N MET A 413 8.09 3.54 -54.69
CA MET A 413 7.34 3.40 -55.93
C MET A 413 8.09 4.04 -57.12
N GLY A 414 8.71 5.21 -56.92
CA GLY A 414 9.52 5.87 -57.95
C GLY A 414 10.76 5.08 -58.36
N LEU A 415 11.50 4.54 -57.39
CA LEU A 415 12.76 3.83 -57.62
C LEU A 415 12.59 2.37 -58.04
N ARG A 416 11.57 1.68 -57.50
CA ARG A 416 11.43 0.22 -57.62
C ARG A 416 10.07 -0.26 -58.13
N GLY A 417 9.12 0.65 -58.38
CA GLY A 417 7.81 0.30 -58.94
C GLY A 417 7.88 -0.27 -60.36
N GLY A 418 8.95 0.05 -61.09
CA GLY A 418 9.22 -0.48 -62.43
C GLY A 418 10.20 -1.66 -62.43
N ARG A 419 9.85 -2.78 -63.08
CA ARG A 419 10.77 -3.93 -63.23
C ARG A 419 12.06 -3.61 -64.00
N ARG A 420 12.02 -2.66 -64.94
CA ARG A 420 13.16 -2.25 -65.78
C ARG A 420 13.19 -0.73 -65.95
N ILE A 421 14.38 -0.12 -65.95
CA ILE A 421 14.51 1.29 -66.35
C ILE A 421 14.50 1.32 -67.89
N ILE A 422 13.46 1.88 -68.49
CA ILE A 422 13.41 2.09 -69.94
C ILE A 422 14.25 3.34 -70.22
N LYS A 423 15.53 3.15 -70.54
CA LYS A 423 16.35 4.22 -71.11
C LYS A 423 15.87 4.43 -72.56
N GLY A 424 15.26 5.58 -72.82
CA GLY A 424 14.82 5.94 -74.16
C GLY A 424 16.01 6.22 -75.05
N LEU A 425 16.15 5.39 -76.09
CA LEU A 425 16.53 5.75 -77.46
C LEU A 425 17.07 7.18 -77.61
N ASP A 426 18.40 7.30 -77.60
CA ASP A 426 19.07 8.49 -78.12
C ASP A 426 18.55 8.76 -79.52
N ALA A 427 17.98 9.95 -79.70
CA ALA A 427 17.51 10.43 -80.97
C ALA A 427 18.67 10.47 -81.97
N GLN A 428 18.75 9.46 -82.83
CA GLN A 428 19.20 9.66 -84.21
C GLN A 428 17.95 9.59 -85.08
N GLU A 429 17.42 10.77 -85.39
CA GLU A 429 16.57 10.97 -86.56
C GLU A 429 17.37 10.54 -87.79
N HIS A 430 17.18 9.32 -88.26
CA HIS A 430 17.35 8.99 -89.66
C HIS A 430 16.43 7.84 -90.03
N ASP A 431 15.45 8.18 -90.88
CA ASP A 431 14.78 7.36 -91.88
C ASP A 431 14.46 5.91 -91.48
N LEU A 432 13.22 5.69 -91.04
CA LEU A 432 12.46 4.47 -91.31
C LEU A 432 10.97 4.73 -91.03
N GLU A 433 10.34 5.51 -91.91
CA GLU A 433 8.91 5.34 -92.19
C GLU A 433 8.71 3.94 -92.78
N LYS A 434 8.52 2.92 -91.92
CA LYS A 434 7.84 1.67 -92.29
C LYS A 434 7.48 0.84 -91.06
N GLU A 435 6.18 0.67 -90.89
CA GLU A 435 5.51 -0.44 -90.21
C GLU A 435 6.08 -0.86 -88.84
N CYS A 436 5.66 -0.16 -87.80
CA CYS A 436 5.52 -0.81 -86.50
C CYS A 436 4.14 -0.47 -85.93
N ASN A 437 3.13 -1.24 -86.33
CA ASN A 437 1.93 -1.40 -85.52
C ASN A 437 2.42 -1.90 -84.16
N ALA A 438 2.61 -1.00 -83.20
CA ALA A 438 2.94 -1.36 -81.83
C ALA A 438 1.82 -2.29 -81.35
N ASN A 439 2.09 -3.59 -81.30
CA ASN A 439 1.12 -4.59 -80.87
C ASN A 439 0.61 -4.14 -79.49
N GLN A 440 -0.63 -3.66 -79.41
CA GLN A 440 -1.24 -3.20 -78.16
C GLN A 440 -1.22 -4.30 -77.09
N LEU A 441 -1.20 -5.56 -77.54
CA LEU A 441 -0.97 -6.74 -76.72
C LEU A 441 0.45 -6.82 -76.12
N LEU A 442 1.48 -6.44 -76.89
CA LEU A 442 2.88 -6.38 -76.43
C LEU A 442 3.07 -5.24 -75.42
N VAL A 443 2.54 -4.05 -75.70
CA VAL A 443 2.53 -2.91 -74.77
C VAL A 443 1.81 -3.30 -73.47
N GLY A 444 0.71 -4.04 -73.57
CA GLY A 444 0.00 -4.61 -72.42
C GLY A 444 0.82 -5.61 -71.64
N SER A 445 1.50 -6.55 -72.30
CA SER A 445 2.37 -7.50 -71.61
C SER A 445 3.58 -6.83 -70.95
N MET A 446 4.16 -5.81 -71.58
CA MET A 446 5.29 -5.06 -71.04
C MET A 446 4.87 -4.20 -69.84
N PHE A 447 3.71 -3.51 -69.92
CA PHE A 447 3.16 -2.76 -68.80
C PHE A 447 2.88 -3.69 -67.60
N ARG A 448 2.27 -4.85 -67.84
CA ARG A 448 2.03 -5.84 -66.79
C ARG A 448 3.31 -6.37 -66.18
N ASP A 449 4.32 -6.67 -66.99
CA ASP A 449 5.62 -7.14 -66.47
C ASP A 449 6.36 -6.04 -65.70
N GLN A 450 6.23 -4.80 -66.14
CA GLN A 450 6.81 -3.62 -65.53
C GLN A 450 6.16 -3.27 -64.18
N SER A 451 4.84 -3.43 -64.05
CA SER A 451 4.06 -3.02 -62.87
C SER A 451 3.97 -4.09 -61.76
N LYS A 452 4.57 -5.27 -61.95
CA LYS A 452 4.56 -6.36 -60.94
C LYS A 452 5.09 -5.92 -59.57
N PRO A 453 6.21 -5.17 -59.47
CA PRO A 453 6.77 -4.77 -58.17
C PRO A 453 5.88 -3.80 -57.38
N CYS A 454 5.01 -3.03 -58.06
CA CYS A 454 4.15 -2.03 -57.41
C CYS A 454 3.22 -2.65 -56.35
N GLU A 455 2.71 -3.85 -56.60
CA GLU A 455 1.82 -4.52 -55.66
C GLU A 455 2.54 -4.93 -54.37
N GLU A 456 3.74 -5.51 -54.49
CA GLU A 456 4.56 -5.91 -53.34
C GLU A 456 4.97 -4.70 -52.49
N ILE A 457 5.35 -3.59 -53.14
CA ILE A 457 5.73 -2.34 -52.47
C ILE A 457 4.52 -1.71 -51.73
N ALA A 458 3.34 -1.69 -52.37
CA ALA A 458 2.12 -1.20 -51.75
C ALA A 458 1.66 -2.09 -50.58
N GLN A 459 1.77 -3.41 -50.73
CA GLN A 459 1.46 -4.35 -49.65
C GLN A 459 2.37 -4.14 -48.44
N LEU A 460 3.67 -3.97 -48.67
CA LEU A 460 4.65 -3.70 -47.60
C LEU A 460 4.35 -2.39 -46.87
N HIS A 461 4.04 -1.32 -47.61
CA HIS A 461 3.65 -0.04 -47.02
C HIS A 461 2.40 -0.16 -46.15
N LEU A 462 1.34 -0.80 -46.64
CA LEU A 462 0.10 -1.01 -45.87
C LEU A 462 0.33 -1.85 -44.62
N MET A 463 1.18 -2.89 -44.69
CA MET A 463 1.53 -3.71 -43.53
C MET A 463 2.30 -2.90 -42.47
N ASN A 464 3.25 -2.07 -42.88
CA ASN A 464 4.00 -1.21 -41.97
C ASN A 464 3.08 -0.16 -41.30
N ALA A 465 2.19 0.46 -42.08
CA ALA A 465 1.21 1.40 -41.55
C ALA A 465 0.28 0.73 -40.52
N TRP A 466 -0.21 -0.47 -40.83
CA TRP A 466 -1.05 -1.24 -39.91
C TRP A 466 -0.30 -1.61 -38.62
N GLN A 467 0.97 -2.05 -38.71
CA GLN A 467 1.77 -2.38 -37.53
C GLN A 467 1.97 -1.19 -36.61
N LEU A 468 2.26 0.00 -37.17
CA LEU A 468 2.40 1.24 -36.41
C LEU A 468 1.11 1.65 -35.71
N VAL A 469 -0.02 1.59 -36.41
CA VAL A 469 -1.34 1.89 -35.82
C VAL A 469 -1.68 0.89 -34.72
N ARG A 470 -1.45 -0.41 -34.94
CA ARG A 470 -1.66 -1.45 -33.92
C ARG A 470 -0.82 -1.18 -32.67
N TYR A 471 0.45 -0.86 -32.85
CA TYR A 471 1.37 -0.56 -31.76
C TYR A 471 0.91 0.69 -30.97
N PHE A 472 0.54 1.77 -31.67
CA PHE A 472 -0.04 2.97 -31.05
C PHE A 472 -1.28 2.66 -30.21
N VAL A 473 -2.24 1.89 -30.75
CA VAL A 473 -3.46 1.50 -30.03
C VAL A 473 -3.15 0.67 -28.79
N CYS A 474 -2.19 -0.26 -28.87
CA CYS A 474 -1.75 -1.05 -27.70
C CYS A 474 -1.13 -0.17 -26.61
N LEU A 475 -0.21 0.73 -26.98
CA LEU A 475 0.39 1.66 -26.02
C LEU A 475 -0.64 2.58 -25.36
N LEU A 476 -1.55 3.14 -26.17
CA LEU A 476 -2.61 4.02 -25.67
C LEU A 476 -3.50 3.28 -24.67
N LEU A 477 -3.98 2.08 -25.03
CA LEU A 477 -4.84 1.32 -24.14
C LEU A 477 -4.13 0.91 -22.85
N HIS A 478 -2.85 0.53 -22.93
CA HIS A 478 -2.04 0.17 -21.77
C HIS A 478 -1.90 1.32 -20.77
N SER A 479 -1.91 2.56 -21.25
CA SER A 479 -1.87 3.74 -20.38
C SER A 479 -3.21 4.12 -19.75
N LEU A 480 -4.33 3.70 -20.34
CA LEU A 480 -5.67 4.09 -19.93
C LEU A 480 -6.35 3.04 -19.05
N ALA A 481 -5.91 1.79 -19.10
CA ALA A 481 -6.55 0.66 -18.43
C ALA A 481 -5.55 -0.13 -17.59
N ASP A 482 -6.04 -0.71 -16.50
CA ASP A 482 -5.30 -1.72 -15.73
C ASP A 482 -5.01 -2.97 -16.56
N GLU A 483 -3.97 -3.72 -16.20
CA GLU A 483 -3.47 -4.88 -16.96
C GLU A 483 -4.57 -5.89 -17.33
N HIS A 484 -5.49 -6.14 -16.38
CA HIS A 484 -6.63 -7.03 -16.60
C HIS A 484 -7.58 -6.50 -17.68
N THR A 485 -8.11 -5.29 -17.50
CA THR A 485 -9.01 -4.65 -18.48
C THR A 485 -8.32 -4.42 -19.82
N TYR A 486 -7.02 -4.09 -19.84
CA TYR A 486 -6.21 -3.98 -21.06
C TYR A 486 -6.24 -5.29 -21.86
N SER A 487 -5.90 -6.42 -21.22
CA SER A 487 -5.84 -7.71 -21.90
C SER A 487 -7.18 -8.10 -22.53
N LEU A 488 -8.27 -7.84 -21.79
CA LEU A 488 -9.62 -8.18 -22.21
C LEU A 488 -10.13 -7.27 -23.31
N LEU A 489 -10.00 -5.95 -23.18
CA LEU A 489 -10.38 -4.99 -24.23
C LEU A 489 -9.58 -5.21 -25.52
N LEU A 490 -8.29 -5.50 -25.41
CA LEU A 490 -7.44 -5.80 -26.56
C LEU A 490 -7.91 -7.08 -27.27
N GLY A 491 -8.09 -8.17 -26.53
CA GLY A 491 -8.47 -9.46 -27.10
C GLY A 491 -9.89 -9.52 -27.65
N THR A 492 -10.86 -8.90 -26.96
CA THR A 492 -12.28 -9.03 -27.29
C THR A 492 -12.78 -7.99 -28.28
N ILE A 493 -12.29 -6.75 -28.22
CA ILE A 493 -12.83 -5.63 -29.01
C ILE A 493 -11.83 -5.15 -30.05
N LEU A 494 -10.60 -4.82 -29.64
CA LEU A 494 -9.68 -4.09 -30.50
C LEU A 494 -9.00 -4.99 -31.54
N ALA A 495 -8.46 -6.15 -31.14
CA ALA A 495 -7.75 -7.05 -32.05
C ALA A 495 -8.64 -7.55 -33.21
N PRO A 496 -9.89 -8.01 -32.98
CA PRO A 496 -10.77 -8.43 -34.07
C PRO A 496 -11.08 -7.29 -35.05
N LYS A 497 -11.26 -6.06 -34.55
CA LYS A 497 -11.50 -4.88 -35.40
C LYS A 497 -10.24 -4.51 -36.20
N LEU A 498 -9.06 -4.55 -35.59
CA LEU A 498 -7.78 -4.26 -36.26
C LEU A 498 -7.46 -5.27 -37.37
N GLU A 499 -7.73 -6.57 -37.15
CA GLU A 499 -7.55 -7.59 -38.18
C GLU A 499 -8.58 -7.45 -39.31
N ARG A 500 -9.82 -7.08 -38.99
CA ARG A 500 -10.84 -6.79 -40.01
C ARG A 500 -10.44 -5.61 -40.91
N MET A 501 -9.96 -4.52 -40.33
CA MET A 501 -9.47 -3.37 -41.10
C MET A 501 -8.27 -3.74 -41.98
N LYS A 502 -7.38 -4.61 -41.50
CA LYS A 502 -6.26 -5.13 -42.31
C LYS A 502 -6.78 -5.94 -43.51
N ALA A 503 -7.75 -6.82 -43.29
CA ALA A 503 -8.35 -7.60 -44.37
C ALA A 503 -9.02 -6.69 -45.41
N ASP A 504 -9.77 -5.68 -44.97
CA ASP A 504 -10.43 -4.71 -45.85
C ASP A 504 -9.41 -3.90 -46.66
N LEU A 505 -8.29 -3.48 -46.05
CA LEU A 505 -7.19 -2.81 -46.74
C LEU A 505 -6.54 -3.71 -47.82
N MET A 506 -6.31 -4.98 -47.51
CA MET A 506 -5.73 -5.94 -48.46
C MET A 506 -6.69 -6.22 -49.62
N ASN A 507 -7.98 -6.41 -49.33
CA ASN A 507 -9.01 -6.55 -50.37
C ASN A 507 -9.06 -5.32 -51.29
N LYS A 508 -8.92 -4.12 -50.72
CA LYS A 508 -8.92 -2.88 -51.51
C LYS A 508 -7.67 -2.76 -52.38
N LEU A 509 -6.51 -3.19 -51.87
CA LEU A 509 -5.28 -3.26 -52.67
C LEU A 509 -5.44 -4.25 -53.83
N GLU A 510 -6.03 -5.42 -53.60
CA GLU A 510 -6.34 -6.39 -54.65
C GLU A 510 -7.29 -5.81 -55.71
N GLU A 511 -8.31 -5.06 -55.31
CA GLU A 511 -9.21 -4.35 -56.23
C GLU A 511 -8.45 -3.34 -57.11
N LEU A 512 -7.61 -2.49 -56.49
CA LEU A 512 -6.84 -1.45 -57.19
C LEU A 512 -5.77 -2.05 -58.13
N THR A 513 -5.19 -3.19 -57.75
CA THR A 513 -4.20 -3.92 -58.57
C THR A 513 -4.84 -4.93 -59.53
N ALA A 514 -6.16 -5.12 -59.52
CA ALA A 514 -6.83 -6.03 -60.45
C ALA A 514 -6.67 -5.59 -61.91
N TYR A 515 -6.62 -4.27 -62.17
CA TYR A 515 -6.45 -3.74 -63.53
C TYR A 515 -5.05 -4.03 -64.10
N THR A 516 -4.01 -3.97 -63.26
CA THR A 516 -2.64 -4.36 -63.66
C THR A 516 -2.50 -5.86 -63.89
N LYS A 517 -3.48 -6.67 -63.45
CA LYS A 517 -3.51 -8.13 -63.67
C LYS A 517 -4.38 -8.57 -64.85
N ARG A 518 -5.47 -7.87 -65.20
CA ARG A 518 -6.49 -8.36 -66.15
C ARG A 518 -6.82 -7.45 -67.36
N GLY A 519 -6.33 -6.21 -67.43
CA GLY A 519 -6.73 -5.25 -68.49
C GLY A 519 -5.81 -5.16 -69.72
N HIS A 520 -6.38 -4.81 -70.88
CA HIS A 520 -5.64 -4.20 -71.99
C HIS A 520 -5.27 -2.76 -71.60
N PRO A 521 -4.02 -2.29 -71.80
CA PRO A 521 -3.67 -0.89 -71.56
C PRO A 521 -4.41 -0.03 -72.59
N LEU A 522 -5.35 0.79 -72.14
CA LEU A 522 -5.94 1.82 -73.00
C LEU A 522 -5.07 3.09 -72.91
N PRO A 523 -4.63 3.67 -74.05
CA PRO A 523 -3.92 4.93 -74.02
C PRO A 523 -4.87 6.08 -73.64
N GLY A 524 -4.57 6.77 -72.53
CA GLY A 524 -4.70 8.23 -72.44
C GLY A 524 -6.06 8.92 -72.27
N ALA A 525 -7.23 8.26 -72.20
CA ALA A 525 -8.50 9.00 -72.28
C ALA A 525 -9.29 9.24 -70.96
N ARG A 526 -9.02 8.50 -69.86
CA ARG A 526 -9.86 8.59 -68.63
C ARG A 526 -9.25 9.38 -67.47
N THR A 527 -7.92 9.42 -67.36
CA THR A 527 -7.22 10.07 -66.23
C THR A 527 -7.27 11.60 -66.31
N ASP A 528 -7.08 12.22 -67.47
CA ASP A 528 -7.04 13.69 -67.55
C ASP A 528 -8.40 14.34 -67.35
N ARG A 529 -9.49 13.69 -67.78
CA ARG A 529 -10.86 14.18 -67.54
C ARG A 529 -11.27 14.08 -66.08
N GLN A 530 -10.89 13.00 -65.39
CA GLN A 530 -11.15 12.83 -63.96
C GLN A 530 -10.27 13.76 -63.12
N LEU A 531 -8.99 13.93 -63.48
CA LEU A 531 -8.08 14.86 -62.80
C LEU A 531 -8.51 16.32 -62.99
N ALA A 532 -8.98 16.70 -64.19
CA ALA A 532 -9.52 18.03 -64.47
C ALA A 532 -10.89 18.28 -63.80
N ALA A 533 -11.74 17.26 -63.70
CA ALA A 533 -13.00 17.33 -62.97
C ALA A 533 -12.78 17.45 -61.45
N LEU A 534 -11.80 16.72 -60.92
CA LEU A 534 -11.39 16.79 -59.51
C LEU A 534 -10.80 18.17 -59.16
N LYS A 535 -9.94 18.72 -60.04
CA LYS A 535 -9.42 20.09 -59.91
C LYS A 535 -10.53 21.16 -59.94
N ARG A 536 -11.60 20.93 -60.71
CA ARG A 536 -12.79 21.82 -60.75
C ARG A 536 -13.66 21.68 -59.51
N SER A 537 -13.86 20.47 -58.98
CA SER A 537 -14.65 20.27 -57.76
C SER A 537 -13.95 20.78 -56.50
N LEU A 538 -12.61 20.93 -56.55
CA LEU A 538 -11.77 21.37 -55.44
C LEU A 538 -11.40 22.87 -55.45
N GLY A 539 -11.90 23.66 -56.42
CA GLY A 539 -11.83 25.13 -56.36
C GLY A 539 -10.42 25.76 -56.36
N LEU A 540 -9.43 25.17 -57.04
CA LEU A 540 -8.05 25.69 -57.08
C LEU A 540 -7.87 26.84 -58.11
N PRO A 541 -7.21 27.96 -57.77
CA PRO A 541 -6.88 29.05 -58.71
C PRO A 541 -5.74 28.70 -59.67
N ARG A 542 -5.77 29.32 -60.85
CA ARG A 542 -5.04 28.91 -62.06
C ARG A 542 -3.63 29.49 -62.23
N THR A 543 -2.96 29.94 -61.17
CA THR A 543 -1.86 30.92 -61.33
C THR A 543 -0.51 30.41 -60.82
N ILE A 544 0.23 29.65 -61.63
CA ILE A 544 1.70 29.61 -61.61
C ILE A 544 2.19 29.51 -63.06
N LEU A 545 2.00 30.58 -63.82
CA LEU A 545 2.76 30.87 -65.04
C LEU A 545 3.01 32.38 -65.02
N GLY A 546 3.85 32.79 -64.06
CA GLY A 546 4.43 34.13 -64.05
C GLY A 546 5.59 34.15 -65.02
N PHE A 547 5.31 34.46 -66.29
CA PHE A 547 6.32 35.05 -67.15
C PHE A 547 6.64 36.44 -66.58
N ALA A 548 7.81 36.59 -65.98
CA ALA A 548 8.43 37.89 -65.75
C ALA A 548 9.64 38.00 -66.70
N ASP A 549 9.66 39.16 -67.34
CA ASP A 549 10.42 39.61 -68.49
C ASP A 549 11.96 39.60 -68.32
N GLY A 550 12.68 39.41 -69.45
CA GLY A 550 14.02 39.96 -69.65
C GLY A 550 15.26 39.24 -69.09
N SER A 551 15.68 38.12 -69.69
CA SER A 551 17.05 37.90 -70.18
C SER A 551 17.19 36.49 -70.79
N GLN A 552 17.74 36.41 -72.00
CA GLN A 552 18.08 35.14 -72.63
C GLN A 552 19.10 34.37 -71.77
N LYS A 553 18.63 33.37 -71.03
CA LYS A 553 19.46 32.24 -70.63
C LYS A 553 18.93 31.02 -71.38
N THR A 554 19.79 30.47 -72.23
CA THR A 554 19.60 29.16 -72.83
C THR A 554 19.37 28.16 -71.71
N LEU A 555 18.18 27.55 -71.70
CA LEU A 555 17.85 26.43 -70.83
C LEU A 555 18.58 25.20 -71.36
N ASN A 556 19.50 24.66 -70.57
CA ASN A 556 20.24 23.46 -70.92
C ASN A 556 19.43 22.22 -70.51
N ALA A 557 19.71 21.05 -71.09
CA ALA A 557 19.01 19.81 -70.76
C ALA A 557 19.08 19.47 -69.25
N GLU A 558 20.19 19.84 -68.58
CA GLU A 558 20.37 19.68 -67.14
C GLU A 558 19.43 20.58 -66.31
N ASP A 559 19.10 21.79 -66.78
CA ASP A 559 18.16 22.68 -66.08
C ASP A 559 16.72 22.18 -66.20
N LEU A 560 16.38 21.53 -67.32
CA LEU A 560 15.11 20.87 -67.57
C LEU A 560 14.95 19.58 -66.76
N GLU A 561 16.01 18.76 -66.63
CA GLU A 561 16.02 17.59 -65.73
C GLU A 561 15.88 18.00 -64.27
N LYS A 562 16.56 19.07 -63.86
CA LYS A 562 16.47 19.59 -62.49
C LYS A 562 15.07 20.15 -62.19
N ALA A 563 14.48 20.91 -63.12
CA ALA A 563 13.10 21.38 -62.99
C ALA A 563 12.08 20.24 -62.99
N ALA A 564 12.28 19.18 -63.79
CA ALA A 564 11.44 17.98 -63.78
C ALA A 564 11.55 17.18 -62.47
N SER A 565 12.75 17.07 -61.92
CA SER A 565 13.02 16.43 -60.62
C SER A 565 12.38 17.21 -59.46
N GLU A 566 12.48 18.55 -59.49
CA GLU A 566 11.85 19.45 -58.51
C GLU A 566 10.31 19.41 -58.61
N LEU A 567 9.76 19.30 -59.83
CA LEU A 567 8.32 19.12 -60.07
C LEU A 567 7.78 17.76 -59.61
N GLN A 568 8.56 16.68 -59.75
CA GLN A 568 8.20 15.35 -59.23
C GLN A 568 8.23 15.34 -57.70
N SER A 569 9.31 15.83 -57.09
CA SER A 569 9.44 15.93 -55.63
C SER A 569 8.32 16.76 -54.99
N SER A 570 7.95 17.90 -55.59
CA SER A 570 6.85 18.75 -55.12
C SER A 570 5.47 18.07 -55.27
N ARG A 571 5.26 17.29 -56.33
CA ARG A 571 4.00 16.59 -56.58
C ARG A 571 3.79 15.42 -55.61
N ASP A 572 4.86 14.70 -55.29
CA ASP A 572 4.82 13.55 -54.38
C ASP A 572 4.61 14.00 -52.92
N GLN A 573 5.23 15.12 -52.50
CA GLN A 573 4.97 15.74 -51.20
C GLN A 573 3.52 16.23 -51.05
N PHE A 574 2.95 16.81 -52.11
CA PHE A 574 1.56 17.31 -52.10
C PHE A 574 0.55 16.15 -52.07
N ALA A 575 0.82 15.06 -52.78
CA ALA A 575 0.00 13.84 -52.74
C ALA A 575 0.03 13.17 -51.36
N ALA A 576 1.19 13.10 -50.70
CA ALA A 576 1.31 12.54 -49.35
C ALA A 576 0.54 13.35 -48.30
N ALA A 577 0.49 14.67 -48.44
CA ALA A 577 -0.29 15.56 -47.57
C ALA A 577 -1.80 15.42 -47.80
N GLU A 578 -2.24 15.34 -49.05
CA GLU A 578 -3.67 15.22 -49.41
C GLU A 578 -4.26 13.87 -48.96
N VAL A 579 -3.48 12.78 -49.00
CA VAL A 579 -3.89 11.48 -48.46
C VAL A 579 -4.21 11.56 -46.96
N ILE A 580 -3.40 12.29 -46.18
CA ILE A 580 -3.60 12.43 -44.73
C ILE A 580 -4.87 13.23 -44.41
N ASP A 581 -5.17 14.28 -45.18
CA ASP A 581 -6.36 15.11 -44.98
C ASP A 581 -7.65 14.38 -45.44
N GLN A 582 -7.58 13.55 -46.47
CA GLN A 582 -8.72 12.70 -46.91
C GLN A 582 -9.01 11.53 -45.95
N MET A 583 -8.00 11.06 -45.22
CA MET A 583 -8.16 10.00 -44.21
C MET A 583 -9.02 10.43 -43.02
N GLN A 584 -9.10 11.73 -42.69
CA GLN A 584 -9.89 12.25 -41.57
C GLN A 584 -11.40 11.97 -41.68
N ALA A 585 -11.93 11.74 -42.90
CA ALA A 585 -13.36 11.52 -43.13
C ALA A 585 -13.85 10.08 -42.86
N TYR A 586 -12.95 9.10 -42.68
CA TYR A 586 -13.31 7.67 -42.63
C TYR A 586 -13.05 6.96 -41.30
N TYR A 587 -12.47 7.63 -40.31
CA TYR A 587 -12.16 7.00 -39.02
C TYR A 587 -13.36 6.96 -38.09
N ASN A 588 -14.22 5.95 -38.29
CA ASN A 588 -15.11 5.48 -37.24
C ASN A 588 -14.25 4.98 -36.06
N HIS A 589 -14.33 5.67 -34.92
CA HIS A 589 -13.54 5.38 -33.72
C HIS A 589 -13.71 3.90 -33.29
N ILE A 590 -12.60 3.18 -33.12
CA ILE A 590 -12.56 1.72 -32.89
C ILE A 590 -13.18 1.34 -31.53
N PHE A 591 -13.04 2.20 -30.53
CA PHE A 591 -13.59 2.02 -29.19
C PHE A 591 -14.28 3.31 -28.76
N THR A 592 -15.61 3.26 -28.64
CA THR A 592 -16.43 4.45 -28.39
C THR A 592 -17.36 4.33 -27.20
N GLY A 593 -17.88 5.46 -26.73
CA GLY A 593 -18.97 5.48 -25.76
C GLY A 593 -20.19 4.66 -26.20
N GLN A 594 -20.49 4.64 -27.51
CA GLN A 594 -21.54 3.78 -28.07
C GLN A 594 -21.19 2.29 -27.98
N THR A 595 -19.92 1.92 -28.18
CA THR A 595 -19.46 0.54 -28.03
C THR A 595 -19.71 0.05 -26.61
N VAL A 596 -19.41 0.88 -25.61
CA VAL A 596 -19.67 0.55 -24.19
C VAL A 596 -21.18 0.51 -23.89
N ASN A 597 -21.97 1.41 -24.48
CA ASN A 597 -23.40 1.47 -24.22
C ASN A 597 -24.19 0.28 -24.79
N ASN A 598 -23.68 -0.36 -25.83
CA ASN A 598 -24.26 -1.53 -26.46
C ASN A 598 -23.84 -2.85 -25.79
N MET A 599 -22.94 -2.81 -24.81
CA MET A 599 -22.54 -4.01 -24.06
C MET A 599 -23.65 -4.44 -23.11
N ASP A 600 -23.83 -5.76 -22.99
CA ASP A 600 -24.68 -6.32 -21.94
C ASP A 600 -24.00 -6.27 -20.56
N ASP A 601 -24.79 -6.47 -19.51
CA ASP A 601 -24.34 -6.44 -18.13
C ASP A 601 -23.24 -7.48 -17.82
N ARG A 602 -23.21 -8.59 -18.56
CA ARG A 602 -22.22 -9.65 -18.38
C ARG A 602 -20.88 -9.23 -18.97
N GLN A 603 -20.89 -8.66 -20.17
CA GLN A 603 -19.72 -8.10 -20.83
C GLN A 603 -19.10 -6.97 -20.01
N ILE A 604 -19.92 -6.08 -19.44
CA ILE A 604 -19.41 -5.00 -18.58
C ILE A 604 -18.69 -5.57 -17.35
N ARG A 605 -19.27 -6.59 -16.70
CA ARG A 605 -18.62 -7.25 -15.55
C ARG A 605 -17.33 -7.94 -15.94
N GLU A 606 -17.33 -8.71 -17.02
CA GLU A 606 -16.14 -9.43 -17.48
C GLU A 606 -15.00 -8.45 -17.80
N LEU A 607 -15.29 -7.31 -18.45
CA LEU A 607 -14.26 -6.34 -18.88
C LEU A 607 -13.74 -5.42 -17.77
N ALA A 608 -14.58 -5.06 -16.81
CA ALA A 608 -14.31 -3.97 -15.87
C ALA A 608 -14.42 -4.35 -14.39
N ALA A 609 -14.70 -5.61 -14.05
CA ALA A 609 -14.70 -6.04 -12.66
C ALA A 609 -13.32 -5.82 -12.02
N GLU A 610 -13.36 -5.34 -10.77
CA GLU A 610 -12.15 -5.19 -9.96
C GLU A 610 -11.56 -6.57 -9.65
N PRO A 611 -10.25 -6.78 -9.87
CA PRO A 611 -9.59 -8.01 -9.48
C PRO A 611 -9.80 -8.29 -7.98
N PRO A 612 -9.96 -9.57 -7.58
CA PRO A 612 -10.30 -9.92 -6.20
C PRO A 612 -9.27 -9.43 -5.19
N HIS A 613 -7.98 -9.47 -5.53
CA HIS A 613 -6.91 -8.97 -4.66
C HIS A 613 -6.99 -7.45 -4.43
N ILE A 614 -7.22 -6.65 -5.48
CA ILE A 614 -7.40 -5.19 -5.39
C ILE A 614 -8.64 -4.87 -4.54
N ARG A 615 -9.72 -5.63 -4.72
CA ARG A 615 -10.94 -5.45 -3.93
C ARG A 615 -10.69 -5.73 -2.45
N THR A 616 -10.01 -6.84 -2.11
CA THR A 616 -9.65 -7.16 -0.71
C THR A 616 -8.73 -6.10 -0.11
N ASP A 617 -7.72 -5.64 -0.85
CA ASP A 617 -6.82 -4.58 -0.39
C ASP A 617 -7.56 -3.25 -0.17
N ARG A 618 -8.48 -2.89 -1.08
CA ARG A 618 -9.34 -1.70 -0.92
C ARG A 618 -10.25 -1.83 0.30
N GLU A 619 -10.88 -2.99 0.50
CA GLU A 619 -11.71 -3.26 1.68
C GLU A 619 -10.90 -3.12 2.97
N ARG A 620 -9.68 -3.69 3.02
CA ARG A 620 -8.75 -3.55 4.15
C ARG A 620 -8.40 -2.08 4.42
N LEU A 621 -7.95 -1.34 3.40
CA LEU A 621 -7.57 0.07 3.53
C LEU A 621 -8.75 0.97 3.95
N ASN A 622 -9.95 0.70 3.43
CA ASN A 622 -11.16 1.41 3.87
C ASN A 622 -11.52 1.11 5.33
N GLN A 623 -11.34 -0.13 5.79
CA GLN A 623 -11.51 -0.49 7.20
C GLN A 623 -10.48 0.21 8.11
N GLU A 624 -9.25 0.44 7.64
CA GLU A 624 -8.24 1.18 8.39
C GLU A 624 -8.53 2.69 8.48
N LEU A 625 -9.13 3.29 7.44
CA LEU A 625 -9.51 4.71 7.43
C LEU A 625 -10.78 5.01 8.23
N VAL A 626 -11.75 4.11 8.16
CA VAL A 626 -13.00 4.18 8.92
C VAL A 626 -13.06 2.95 9.79
N PRO A 627 -12.28 2.90 10.88
CA PRO A 627 -12.36 1.81 11.83
C PRO A 627 -13.76 1.85 12.46
N THR A 628 -14.61 0.91 12.06
CA THR A 628 -15.93 0.71 12.64
C THR A 628 -15.76 0.01 13.97
N ALA A 629 -16.37 0.53 15.04
CA ALA A 629 -16.49 -0.23 16.28
C ALA A 629 -17.14 -1.60 15.97
N PRO A 630 -16.66 -2.71 16.56
CA PRO A 630 -17.31 -4.00 16.38
C PRO A 630 -18.79 -3.88 16.76
N ALA A 631 -19.67 -4.51 15.97
CA ALA A 631 -21.13 -4.47 16.19
C ALA A 631 -21.54 -4.97 17.59
N ASP A 632 -20.66 -5.69 18.28
CA ASP A 632 -20.87 -6.26 19.62
C ASP A 632 -20.51 -5.31 20.79
N VAL A 633 -20.21 -4.03 20.52
CA VAL A 633 -19.75 -3.06 21.54
C VAL A 633 -20.81 -2.01 21.92
N TRP A 634 -22.05 -2.12 21.42
CA TRP A 634 -23.16 -1.24 21.80
C TRP A 634 -24.17 -1.90 22.74
#